data_AF-A0AA40S4B4-F1
#
_entry.id   AF-A0AA40S4B4-F1
#
_cell.length_a   1.000
_cell.length_b   1.000
_cell.length_c   1.000
_cell.angle_alpha   90.00
_cell.angle_beta   90.00
_cell.angle_gamma   90.00
#
_symmetry.space_group_name_H-M   'P 1'
#
loop_
_entity.id
_entity.type
_entity.pdbx_description
1 polymer ?
#
loop_
_entity_poly.entity_id
_entity_poly.type
_entity_poly.pdbx_seq_one_letter_code
_entity_poly.pdbx_strand_id
1 'polypeptide(L)'
;MGRATEAGCIAATTVRPDTSTRRITWWLEAAAATDLGGFVTGLRQDEAAVRAAIVEPWSNGPVEGQVNRLKLIKRSMYGRAKFDLLRQHVLQAA
;
A
#
# COMPACT_ATOMS: atom_id res chain seq x y z
N MET A 1 -2.78 34.78 -26.38
CA MET A 1 -1.78 35.06 -25.34
C MET A 1 -2.56 35.11 -24.03
N GLY A 2 -2.50 34.22 -23.05
CA GLY A 2 -1.66 33.09 -22.67
C GLY A 2 -2.19 32.74 -21.26
N ARG A 3 -2.46 31.46 -21.01
CA ARG A 3 -3.35 30.93 -19.97
C ARG A 3 -2.95 31.26 -18.52
N ALA A 4 -3.99 31.37 -17.69
CA ALA A 4 -4.14 30.83 -16.34
C ALA A 4 -2.87 30.58 -15.51
N THR A 5 -2.71 31.35 -14.43
CA THR A 5 -2.05 30.88 -13.21
C THR A 5 -3.12 30.64 -12.15
N GLU A 6 -3.74 29.47 -12.23
CA GLU A 6 -4.40 28.83 -11.08
C GLU A 6 -3.28 28.49 -10.08
N ALA A 7 -3.09 29.37 -9.09
CA ALA A 7 -2.43 28.98 -7.86
C ALA A 7 -3.40 28.04 -7.15
N GLY A 8 -3.29 26.75 -7.48
CA GLY A 8 -4.05 25.67 -6.89
C GLY A 8 -3.88 25.69 -5.37
N CYS A 9 -4.91 26.14 -4.67
CA CYS A 9 -5.15 25.84 -3.28
C CYS A 9 -5.25 24.31 -3.16
N ILE A 10 -4.11 23.65 -2.95
CA ILE A 10 -4.08 22.30 -2.35
C ILE A 10 -4.59 22.53 -0.93
N ALA A 11 -5.89 22.31 -0.76
CA ALA A 11 -6.60 22.48 0.47
C ALA A 11 -5.80 21.85 1.61
N ALA A 12 -5.58 22.64 2.66
CA ALA A 12 -5.16 22.12 3.94
C ALA A 12 -6.11 20.98 4.33
N THR A 13 -5.65 19.73 4.16
CA THR A 13 -6.30 18.57 4.77
C THR A 13 -6.15 18.77 6.27
N THR A 14 -7.16 19.37 6.89
CA THR A 14 -7.32 19.39 8.34
C THR A 14 -7.21 17.96 8.82
N VAL A 15 -6.05 17.61 9.38
CA VAL A 15 -5.84 16.34 10.08
C VAL A 15 -6.85 16.32 11.21
N ARG A 16 -7.99 15.65 10.99
CA ARG A 16 -8.93 15.32 12.07
C ARG A 16 -8.11 14.61 13.14
N PRO A 17 -8.28 14.93 14.44
CA PRO A 17 -7.62 14.16 15.50
C PRO A 17 -8.11 12.73 15.38
N ASP A 18 -7.28 11.86 14.82
CA ASP A 18 -7.74 10.57 14.36
C ASP A 18 -7.63 9.57 15.51
N THR A 19 -8.79 9.19 16.04
CA THR A 19 -8.91 8.16 17.08
C THR A 19 -8.26 6.84 16.64
N SER A 20 -8.09 6.63 15.33
CA SER A 20 -7.49 5.46 14.72
C SER A 20 -5.98 5.33 14.99
N THR A 21 -5.22 6.41 14.91
CA THR A 21 -3.79 6.46 15.22
C THR A 21 -3.53 6.12 16.67
N ARG A 22 -4.38 6.65 17.57
CA ARG A 22 -4.25 6.36 18.99
C ARG A 22 -4.52 4.88 19.29
N ARG A 23 -5.47 4.27 18.58
CA ARG A 23 -5.72 2.83 18.68
C ARG A 23 -4.54 2.01 18.15
N ILE A 24 -3.99 2.30 16.97
CA ILE A 24 -2.86 1.49 16.48
C ILE A 24 -1.64 1.59 17.39
N THR A 25 -1.39 2.76 17.98
CA THR A 25 -0.30 2.94 18.94
C THR A 25 -0.47 2.07 20.18
N TRP A 26 -1.66 2.10 20.80
CA TRP A 26 -2.00 1.22 21.94
C TRP A 26 -1.79 -0.26 21.57
N TRP A 27 -2.28 -0.67 20.40
CA TRP A 27 -2.21 -2.06 19.98
C TRP A 27 -0.77 -2.51 19.74
N LEU A 28 0.07 -1.67 19.14
CA LEU A 28 1.49 -1.97 18.91
C LEU A 28 2.24 -2.16 20.23
N GLU A 29 1.92 -1.37 21.26
CA GLU A 29 2.52 -1.55 22.60
C GLU A 29 2.09 -2.87 23.24
N ALA A 30 0.79 -3.22 23.17
CA ALA A 30 0.29 -4.48 23.70
C ALA A 30 0.87 -5.70 22.94
N ALA A 31 0.93 -5.62 21.61
CA ALA A 31 1.45 -6.68 20.76
C ALA A 31 2.97 -6.89 20.92
N ALA A 32 3.72 -5.84 21.29
CA ALA A 32 5.15 -5.93 21.52
C ALA A 32 5.51 -6.89 22.68
N ALA A 33 4.60 -7.04 23.66
CA ALA A 33 4.77 -7.94 24.80
C ALA A 33 4.38 -9.40 24.51
N THR A 34 4.01 -9.72 23.26
CA THR A 34 3.63 -11.07 22.81
C THR A 34 4.66 -11.63 21.82
N ASP A 35 4.42 -12.83 21.31
CA ASP A 35 5.21 -13.44 20.24
C ASP A 35 5.22 -12.60 18.94
N LEU A 36 4.35 -11.59 18.83
CA LEU A 36 4.34 -10.62 17.74
C LEU A 36 5.40 -9.52 17.88
N GLY A 37 6.26 -9.53 18.90
CA GLY A 37 7.28 -8.49 19.10
C GLY A 37 8.19 -8.25 17.87
N GLY A 38 8.54 -9.32 17.15
CA GLY A 38 9.29 -9.21 15.89
C GLY A 38 8.50 -8.51 14.78
N PHE A 39 7.20 -8.80 14.68
CA PHE A 39 6.30 -8.13 13.73
C PHE A 39 6.13 -6.64 14.07
N VAL A 40 5.95 -6.30 15.35
CA VAL A 40 5.87 -4.91 15.82
C VAL A 40 7.14 -4.13 15.48
N THR A 41 8.31 -4.76 15.59
CA THR A 41 9.59 -4.13 15.23
C THR A 41 9.59 -3.73 13.74
N GLY A 42 9.11 -4.60 12.85
CA GLY A 42 8.95 -4.25 11.43
C GLY A 42 7.95 -3.12 11.20
N LEU A 43 6.78 -3.16 11.86
CA LEU A 43 5.78 -2.10 11.73
C LEU A 43 6.26 -0.74 12.23
N ARG A 44 7.12 -0.71 13.26
CA ARG A 44 7.73 0.53 13.76
C ARG A 44 8.74 1.12 12.77
N GLN A 45 9.43 0.29 11.97
CA GLN A 45 10.30 0.78 10.90
C GLN A 45 9.47 1.45 9.78
N ASP A 46 8.29 0.90 9.50
CA ASP A 46 7.37 1.40 8.46
C ASP A 46 6.25 2.31 9.01
N GLU A 47 6.43 2.90 10.19
CA GLU A 47 5.37 3.61 10.92
C GLU A 47 4.72 4.74 10.10
N ALA A 48 5.51 5.48 9.33
CA ALA A 48 5.02 6.54 8.46
C ALA A 48 4.05 6.00 7.38
N ALA A 49 4.37 4.85 6.77
CA ALA A 49 3.53 4.21 5.77
C ALA A 49 2.25 3.65 6.39
N VAL A 50 2.34 3.06 7.59
CA VAL A 50 1.17 2.56 8.33
C VAL A 50 0.22 3.69 8.71
N ARG A 51 0.74 4.83 9.18
CA ARG A 51 -0.06 6.02 9.48
C ARG A 51 -0.72 6.58 8.22
N ALA A 52 0.04 6.71 7.13
CA ALA A 52 -0.50 7.15 5.85
C ALA A 52 -1.62 6.23 5.36
N ALA A 53 -1.49 4.91 5.49
CA ALA A 53 -2.52 3.95 5.08
C ALA A 53 -3.84 4.07 5.88
N ILE A 54 -3.81 4.66 7.08
CA ILE A 54 -4.99 4.87 7.94
C ILE A 54 -5.63 6.24 7.66
N VAL A 55 -4.80 7.26 7.42
CA VAL A 55 -5.23 8.64 7.26
C VAL A 55 -5.70 8.91 5.84
N GLU A 56 -4.99 8.35 4.86
CA GLU A 56 -5.24 8.66 3.45
C GLU A 56 -6.38 7.82 2.87
N PRO A 57 -7.19 8.40 1.97
CA PRO A 57 -8.29 7.68 1.32
C PRO A 57 -7.81 6.74 0.21
N TRP A 58 -6.56 6.87 -0.24
CA TRP A 58 -5.98 6.01 -1.27
C TRP A 58 -5.21 4.83 -0.65
N SER A 59 -5.39 3.66 -1.26
CA SER A 59 -4.68 2.43 -0.85
C SER A 59 -3.88 1.86 -2.01
N ASN A 60 -2.84 1.10 -1.69
CA ASN A 60 -2.04 0.37 -2.67
C ASN A 60 -2.73 -0.90 -3.19
N GLY A 61 -3.96 -1.18 -2.75
CA GLY A 61 -4.71 -2.41 -3.05
C GLY A 61 -4.83 -2.74 -4.55
N PRO A 62 -5.18 -1.79 -5.44
CA PRO A 62 -5.24 -2.06 -6.88
C PRO A 62 -3.90 -2.49 -7.46
N VAL A 63 -2.80 -1.85 -7.04
CA VAL A 63 -1.45 -2.17 -7.50
C VAL A 63 -1.02 -3.54 -6.99
N GLU A 64 -1.24 -3.83 -5.72
CA GLU A 64 -0.97 -5.13 -5.12
C GLU A 64 -1.79 -6.25 -5.79
N GLY A 65 -3.04 -5.96 -6.16
CA GLY A 65 -3.90 -6.87 -6.93
C GLY A 65 -3.30 -7.22 -8.29
N GLN A 66 -2.80 -6.23 -9.04
CA GLN A 66 -2.12 -6.47 -10.32
C GLN A 66 -0.84 -7.30 -10.13
N VAL A 67 -0.03 -6.98 -9.12
CA VAL A 67 1.17 -7.75 -8.77
C VAL A 67 0.80 -9.18 -8.40
N ASN A 68 -0.28 -9.39 -7.64
CA ASN A 68 -0.76 -10.72 -7.28
C ASN A 68 -1.23 -11.51 -8.51
N ARG A 69 -1.97 -10.89 -9.43
CA ARG A 69 -2.37 -11.50 -10.71
C ARG A 69 -1.15 -11.93 -11.53
N LEU A 70 -0.14 -11.06 -11.64
CA LEU A 70 1.13 -11.37 -12.30
C LEU A 70 1.86 -12.56 -11.65
N LYS A 71 1.97 -12.56 -10.31
CA LYS A 71 2.57 -13.66 -9.55
C LYS A 71 1.80 -14.97 -9.74
N LEU A 72 0.47 -14.92 -9.77
CA LEU A 72 -0.39 -16.07 -9.98
C LEU A 72 -0.15 -16.71 -11.34
N ILE A 73 -0.12 -15.92 -12.42
CA ILE A 73 0.18 -16.41 -13.78
C ILE A 73 1.57 -17.03 -13.81
N LYS A 74 2.59 -16.38 -13.23
CA LYS A 74 3.93 -16.96 -13.19
C LYS A 74 3.99 -18.28 -12.40
N ARG A 75 3.18 -18.41 -11.35
CA ARG A 75 3.10 -19.62 -10.50
C ARG A 75 2.35 -20.77 -11.17
N SER A 76 1.27 -20.51 -11.90
CA SER A 76 0.56 -21.54 -12.67
C SER A 76 1.46 -22.15 -13.77
N MET A 77 2.47 -21.41 -14.20
CA MET A 77 3.47 -21.85 -15.17
C MET A 77 4.75 -22.40 -14.53
N TYR A 78 4.71 -22.73 -13.22
CA TYR A 78 5.84 -23.27 -12.45
C TYR A 78 7.12 -22.44 -12.57
N GLY A 79 6.99 -21.12 -12.70
CA GLY A 79 8.12 -20.20 -12.83
C GLY A 79 8.85 -20.24 -14.18
N ARG A 80 8.36 -21.02 -15.16
CA ARG A 80 8.99 -21.15 -16.49
C ARG A 80 8.65 -20.02 -17.47
N ALA A 81 7.71 -19.15 -17.09
CA ALA A 81 7.34 -17.98 -17.85
C ALA A 81 8.46 -16.90 -17.78
N LYS A 82 9.20 -16.74 -18.87
CA LYS A 82 10.05 -15.57 -19.14
C LYS A 82 9.16 -14.37 -19.50
N PHE A 83 9.75 -13.17 -19.58
CA PHE A 83 9.00 -11.92 -19.77
C PHE A 83 8.07 -11.93 -20.99
N ASP A 84 8.54 -12.41 -22.15
CA ASP A 84 7.75 -12.43 -23.39
C ASP A 84 6.46 -13.24 -23.25
N LEU A 85 6.58 -14.40 -22.61
CA LEU A 85 5.47 -15.32 -22.41
C LEU A 85 4.52 -14.83 -21.30
N LEU A 86 5.05 -14.21 -20.25
CA LEU A 86 4.22 -13.55 -19.23
C LEU A 86 3.43 -12.37 -19.83
N ARG A 87 4.07 -11.57 -20.71
CA ARG A 87 3.43 -10.47 -21.42
C ARG A 87 2.29 -10.95 -22.31
N GLN A 88 2.50 -12.03 -23.08
CA GLN A 88 1.45 -12.63 -23.90
C GLN A 88 0.24 -13.05 -23.07
N HIS A 89 0.45 -13.78 -21.98
CA HIS A 89 -0.65 -14.21 -21.10
C HIS A 89 -1.39 -13.04 -20.44
N VAL A 90 -0.67 -12.01 -19.99
CA VAL A 90 -1.30 -10.85 -19.34
C VAL A 90 -2.16 -10.06 -20.32
N LEU A 91 -1.69 -9.87 -21.55
CA LEU A 91 -2.38 -9.12 -22.61
C LEU A 91 -3.51 -9.90 -23.28
N GLN A 92 -3.41 -11.23 -23.36
CA GLN A 92 -4.47 -12.09 -23.92
C GLN A 92 -5.59 -12.41 -22.92
N ALA A 93 -5.31 -12.34 -21.61
CA ALA A 93 -6.30 -12.55 -20.56
C ALA A 93 -7.01 -11.27 -20.11
N ALA A 94 -6.91 -10.19 -20.90
CA ALA A 94 -7.53 -8.89 -20.67
C ALA A 94 -8.75 -8.70 -21.57
#